data_AF-A0A2E8GTJ5-F1
#
_entry.id   AF-A0A2E8GTJ5-F1
#
_cell.length_a   1.000
_cell.length_b   1.000
_cell.length_c   1.000
_cell.angle_alpha   90.00
_cell.angle_beta   90.00
_cell.angle_gamma   90.00
#
_symmetry.space_group_name_H-M   'P 1'
#
loop_
_entity.id
_entity.type
_entity.pdbx_description
1 polymer ?
#
loop_
_entity_poly.entity_id
_entity_poly.type
_entity_poly.pdbx_seq_one_letter_code
_entity_poly.pdbx_strand_id
1 'polypeptide(L)' 'MGAKAVWMQDTVIHEEAGKKAEEAGLLVVMNDCMLRKHRQLNA' A
#
# COMPACT_ATOMS: atom_id res chain seq x y z
N MET A 1 12.55 -13.96 6.02
CA MET A 1 12.37 -12.88 5.01
C MET A 1 10.90 -12.88 4.61
N GLY A 2 10.23 -11.73 4.67
CA GLY A 2 8.83 -11.58 4.28
C GLY A 2 8.57 -10.12 3.91
N ALA A 3 7.57 -9.87 3.07
CA ALA A 3 7.14 -8.51 2.79
C ALA A 3 6.65 -7.85 4.09
N LYS A 4 6.86 -6.54 4.22
CA LYS A 4 6.35 -5.75 5.35
C LYS A 4 5.07 -4.99 5.00
N ALA A 5 4.87 -4.73 3.72
CA ALA A 5 3.78 -3.92 3.20
C ALA A 5 3.44 -4.33 1.76
N VAL A 6 2.23 -4.02 1.34
CA VAL A 6 1.78 -4.01 -0.06
C VAL A 6 1.26 -2.62 -0.41
N TRP A 7 1.66 -2.13 -1.59
CA TRP A 7 1.31 -0.80 -2.07
C TRP A 7 0.67 -0.90 -3.44
N MET A 8 -0.62 -0.58 -3.53
CA MET A 8 -1.35 -0.50 -4.78
C MET A 8 -1.33 0.95 -5.28
N GLN A 9 -0.77 1.14 -6.48
CA GLN A 9 -0.57 2.45 -7.09
C GLN A 9 -1.91 3.14 -7.41
N ASP A 10 -1.81 4.36 -7.95
CA ASP A 10 -2.95 5.12 -8.45
C ASP A 10 -3.92 4.24 -9.25
N THR A 11 -5.21 4.40 -8.96
CA THR A 11 -6.35 3.68 -9.57
C THR A 11 -6.46 2.19 -9.26
N VAL A 12 -5.47 1.58 -8.60
CA VAL A 12 -5.54 0.16 -8.20
C VAL A 12 -6.18 0.05 -6.81
N ILE A 13 -7.42 -0.43 -6.79
CA ILE A 13 -8.20 -0.69 -5.58
C ILE A 13 -8.71 -2.12 -5.63
N HIS A 14 -8.40 -2.91 -4.61
CA HIS A 14 -8.94 -4.26 -4.46
C HIS A 14 -9.12 -4.59 -2.98
N GLU A 15 -10.32 -4.32 -2.45
CA GLU A 15 -10.60 -4.37 -1.02
C GLU A 15 -10.41 -5.77 -0.43
N GLU A 16 -10.84 -6.83 -1.12
CA GLU A 16 -10.68 -8.20 -0.62
C GLU A 16 -9.19 -8.61 -0.50
N ALA A 17 -8.37 -8.30 -1.52
CA ALA A 17 -6.94 -8.55 -1.48
C ALA A 17 -6.24 -7.70 -0.42
N GLY A 18 -6.68 -6.44 -0.23
CA GLY A 18 -6.24 -5.57 0.85
C GLY A 18 -6.51 -6.19 2.22
N LYS A 19 -7.76 -6.58 2.50
CA LYS A 19 -8.15 -7.23 3.75
C LYS A 19 -7.33 -8.50 4.02
N LYS A 20 -7.13 -9.34 3.01
CA LYS A 20 -6.29 -10.54 3.13
C LYS A 20 -4.84 -10.22 3.49
N ALA A 21 -4.29 -9.12 2.97
CA ALA A 21 -2.95 -8.67 3.30
C ALA A 21 -2.88 -8.08 4.72
N GLU A 22 -3.89 -7.33 5.15
CA GLU A 22 -4.01 -6.84 6.53
C GLU A 22 -4.10 -7.98 7.54
N GLU A 23 -4.92 -9.01 7.26
CA GLU A 23 -5.04 -10.22 8.09
C GLU A 23 -3.72 -11.01 8.17
N ALA A 24 -2.89 -10.95 7.12
CA ALA A 24 -1.54 -11.50 7.11
C ALA A 24 -0.49 -10.63 7.83
N GLY A 25 -0.91 -9.49 8.41
CA GLY A 25 -0.06 -8.57 9.15
C GLY A 25 0.77 -7.61 8.28
N LEU A 26 0.42 -7.46 7.00
CA LEU A 26 1.06 -6.50 6.10
C LEU A 26 0.42 -5.12 6.27
N LEU A 27 1.24 -4.07 6.19
CA LEU A 27 0.71 -2.72 5.96
C LEU A 27 0.14 -2.64 4.54
N VAL A 28 -1.08 -2.13 4.39
CA VAL A 28 -1.74 -1.98 3.10
C VAL A 28 -1.94 -0.50 2.77
N VAL A 29 -1.51 -0.10 1.58
CA VAL A 29 -1.82 1.20 0.98
C VAL A 29 -2.46 0.97 -0.38
N MET A 30 -3.59 1.62 -0.65
CA MET A 30 -4.31 1.51 -1.92
C MET A 30 -4.55 2.87 -2.55
N ASN A 31 -4.59 2.91 -3.89
CA ASN A 31 -4.85 4.11 -4.67
C ASN A 31 -3.95 5.30 -4.29
N ASP A 32 -2.65 5.06 -4.10
CA ASP A 32 -1.71 6.14 -3.82
C ASP A 32 -0.42 5.95 -4.61
N CYS A 33 0.22 7.04 -5.00
CA CYS A 33 1.49 7.00 -5.70
C CYS A 33 2.63 7.09 -4.70
N MET A 34 3.51 6.09 -4.71
CA MET A 34 4.71 6.08 -3.86
C MET A 34 5.56 7.34 -4.03
N LEU A 35 5.78 7.81 -5.27
CA LEU A 35 6.61 9.01 -5.52
C LEU A 35 5.96 10.27 -4.95
N ARG A 36 4.65 10.43 -5.13
CA ARG A 36 3.89 11.57 -4.60
C ARG A 36 3.95 11.58 -3.08
N LYS A 37 3.72 10.43 -2.43
CA LYS A 37 3.81 10.32 -0.97
C LYS A 37 5.22 10.58 -0.46
N HIS A 38 6.23 10.01 -1.10
CA HIS A 38 7.63 10.23 -0.73
C HIS A 38 8.02 11.72 -0.83
N ARG A 39 7.55 12.44 -1.86
CA ARG A 39 7.78 13.88 -1.97
C ARG A 39 7.10 14.68 -0.86
N GLN A 40 5.86 14.33 -0.47
CA GLN A 40 5.15 14.99 0.63
C GLN A 40 5.83 14.80 1.99
N LEU A 41 6.46 13.64 2.21
CA LEU A 41 7.18 13.34 3.46
C LEU A 41 8.55 14.01 3.56
N ASN A 42 9.16 14.36 2.42
CA ASN A 42 10.45 15.04 2.34
C ASN A 42 10.32 16.55 2.07
N ALA A 43 9.11 17.09 2.13
CA ALA A 43 8.81 18.52 2.06
C ALA A 43 8.74 19.10 3.48
#